data_AF-A0A3S3VFF3-F1
#
_entry.id   AF-A0A3S3VFF3-F1
#
_cell.length_a   1.000
_cell.length_b   1.000
_cell.length_c   1.000
_cell.angle_alpha   90.00
_cell.angle_beta   90.00
_cell.angle_gamma   90.00
#
_symmetry.space_group_name_H-M   'P 1'
#
loop_
_entity.id
_entity.type
_entity.pdbx_description
1 polymer ?
#
loop_
_entity_poly.entity_id
_entity_poly.type
_entity_poly.pdbx_seq_one_letter_code
_entity_poly.pdbx_strand_id
1 'polypeptide(L)'
;MLVVLIFILCIIAFLFIKCGKIAVHDSFECEGAKVTGQPYGALVRGMIAGIFAEVFGKPFQVEETECIAKDDKRCVFEIRQK
;
A
#
# COMPACT_ATOMS: atom_id res chain seq x y z
N MET A 1 -26.16 -3.17 -4.16
CA MET A 1 -25.78 -2.99 -5.59
C MET A 1 -24.74 -1.88 -5.80
N LEU A 2 -24.89 -0.70 -5.20
CA LEU A 2 -23.91 0.40 -5.35
C LEU A 2 -22.49 0.05 -4.86
N VAL A 3 -22.37 -0.71 -3.76
CA VAL A 3 -21.07 -1.16 -3.21
C VAL A 3 -20.32 -2.09 -4.17
N VAL A 4 -21.04 -2.97 -4.89
CA VAL A 4 -20.45 -3.89 -5.87
C VAL A 4 -19.99 -3.13 -7.11
N LEU A 5 -20.74 -2.11 -7.55
CA LEU A 5 -20.34 -1.25 -8.66
C LEU A 5 -19.09 -0.43 -8.31
N ILE A 6 -18.97 0.08 -7.07
CA ILE A 6 -17.76 0.77 -6.59
C ILE A 6 -16.56 -0.17 -6.58
N PHE A 7 -16.72 -1.41 -6.10
CA PHE A 7 -15.65 -2.42 -6.16
C PHE A 7 -15.21 -2.72 -7.60
N ILE A 8 -16.16 -2.86 -8.53
CA ILE A 8 -15.87 -3.11 -9.96
C ILE A 8 -15.21 -1.87 -10.61
N LEU A 9 -15.69 -0.66 -10.34
CA LEU A 9 -15.09 0.59 -10.83
C LEU A 9 -13.69 0.81 -10.25
N CYS A 10 -13.45 0.46 -8.98
CA CYS A 10 -12.12 0.50 -8.37
C CYS A 10 -11.18 -0.49 -9.04
N ILE A 11 -11.64 -1.71 -9.37
CA ILE A 11 -10.87 -2.73 -10.11
C ILE A 11 -10.55 -2.24 -11.54
N ILE A 12 -11.51 -1.61 -12.23
CA ILE A 12 -11.31 -1.06 -13.58
C ILE A 12 -10.34 0.13 -13.55
N ALA A 13 -10.44 1.02 -12.55
CA ALA A 13 -9.48 2.11 -12.34
C ALA A 13 -8.08 1.56 -11.98
N PHE A 14 -8.02 0.47 -11.21
CA PHE A 14 -6.79 -0.25 -10.90
C PHE A 14 -6.12 -0.78 -12.16
N LEU A 15 -6.87 -1.34 -13.12
CA LEU A 15 -6.31 -1.99 -14.32
C LEU A 15 -5.36 -1.10 -15.16
N PHE A 16 -5.37 0.22 -14.97
CA PHE A 16 -4.49 1.18 -15.65
C PHE A 16 -3.29 1.68 -14.83
N ILE A 17 -3.17 1.33 -13.54
CA ILE A 17 -2.13 1.85 -12.65
C ILE A 17 -0.85 1.03 -12.81
N LYS A 18 0.08 1.50 -13.66
CA LYS A 18 1.44 0.93 -13.76
C LYS A 18 2.36 1.34 -12.60
N CYS A 19 2.10 2.49 -11.99
CA CYS A 19 2.80 3.01 -10.83
C CYS A 19 1.79 3.77 -9.96
N GLY A 20 1.81 3.56 -8.64
CA GLY A 20 0.85 4.17 -7.73
C GLY A 20 1.47 4.52 -6.39
N LYS A 21 0.83 5.43 -5.66
CA LYS A 21 1.17 5.74 -4.25
C LYS A 21 -0.06 5.51 -3.39
N ILE A 22 0.11 4.79 -2.29
CA ILE A 22 -0.92 4.60 -1.28
C ILE A 22 -0.46 5.31 -0.01
N ALA A 23 -1.23 6.28 0.45
CA ALA A 23 -1.05 6.90 1.75
C ALA A 23 -1.97 6.21 2.76
N VAL A 24 -1.37 5.68 3.83
CA VAL A 24 -2.07 5.06 4.95
C VAL A 24 -1.87 5.97 6.15
N HIS A 25 -2.98 6.49 6.66
CA HIS A 25 -3.05 7.19 7.94
C HIS A 25 -3.37 6.16 9.03
N ASP A 26 -2.83 6.37 10.22
CA ASP A 26 -3.17 5.60 11.42
C ASP A 26 -2.93 4.08 11.25
N SER A 27 -1.77 3.72 10.69
CA SER A 27 -1.39 2.33 10.52
C SER A 27 -1.15 1.67 11.87
N PHE A 28 -1.97 0.67 12.23
CA PHE A 28 -1.85 -0.06 13.50
C PHE A 28 -0.47 -0.69 13.71
N GLU A 29 0.23 -1.07 12.62
CA GLU A 29 1.61 -1.56 12.68
C GLU A 29 2.56 -0.49 13.19
N CYS A 30 2.35 0.77 12.80
CA CYS A 30 3.28 1.86 13.05
C CYS A 30 2.91 2.70 14.28
N GLU A 31 1.63 2.77 14.67
CA GLU A 31 1.20 3.43 15.91
C GLU A 31 1.66 2.67 17.16
N GLY A 32 1.64 1.33 17.11
CA GLY A 32 2.10 0.49 18.21
C GLY A 32 3.63 0.38 18.29
N ALA A 33 4.33 0.66 17.19
CA ALA A 33 5.78 0.64 17.12
C ALA A 33 6.34 1.98 17.62
N LYS A 34 6.97 1.99 18.80
CA LYS A 34 7.81 3.11 19.26
C LYS A 34 8.80 3.46 18.13
N VAL A 35 9.02 4.76 17.87
CA VAL A 35 9.88 5.29 16.79
C VAL A 35 11.15 4.45 16.64
N THR A 36 11.24 3.70 15.55
CA THR A 36 12.35 2.77 15.26
C THR A 36 13.40 3.39 14.35
N GLY A 37 13.08 4.53 13.72
CA GLY A 37 13.94 5.18 12.72
C GLY A 37 13.99 4.46 11.37
N GLN A 38 13.19 3.40 11.20
CA GLN A 38 13.12 2.59 9.98
C GLN A 38 11.66 2.32 9.58
N PRO A 39 11.38 2.06 8.28
CA PRO A 39 10.05 1.69 7.86
C PRO A 39 9.63 0.37 8.51
N TYR A 40 8.47 0.35 9.16
CA TYR A 40 8.00 -0.80 9.93
C TYR A 40 6.87 -1.58 9.23
N GLY A 41 6.19 -0.99 8.25
CA GLY A 41 4.98 -1.52 7.62
C GLY A 41 5.21 -2.71 6.69
N ALA A 42 5.92 -3.74 7.15
CA ALA A 42 6.26 -4.92 6.37
C ALA A 42 5.02 -5.77 6.03
N LEU A 43 4.04 -5.85 6.94
CA LEU A 43 2.81 -6.60 6.68
C LEU A 43 1.96 -5.85 5.63
N VAL A 44 1.70 -4.56 5.81
CA VAL A 44 0.97 -3.73 4.82
C VAL A 44 1.67 -3.78 3.45
N ARG A 45 2.99 -3.65 3.41
CA ARG A 45 3.78 -3.74 2.18
C ARG A 45 3.60 -5.09 1.48
N GLY A 46 3.63 -6.18 2.24
CA GLY A 46 3.39 -7.54 1.75
C GLY A 46 1.97 -7.74 1.22
N MET A 47 0.96 -7.25 1.95
CA MET A 47 -0.44 -7.32 1.50
C MET A 47 -0.65 -6.58 0.19
N ILE A 48 -0.15 -5.35 0.06
CA ILE A 48 -0.25 -4.56 -1.17
C ILE A 48 0.44 -5.31 -2.32
N ALA A 49 1.66 -5.80 -2.12
CA ALA A 49 2.39 -6.53 -3.15
C ALA A 49 1.64 -7.80 -3.60
N GLY A 50 1.07 -8.55 -2.65
CA GLY A 50 0.30 -9.77 -2.93
C GLY A 50 -1.01 -9.50 -3.68
N ILE A 51 -1.79 -8.51 -3.24
CA ILE A 51 -3.04 -8.12 -3.90
C ILE A 51 -2.76 -7.67 -5.34
N PHE A 52 -1.76 -6.82 -5.56
CA PHE A 52 -1.38 -6.39 -6.90
C PHE A 52 -0.85 -7.56 -7.73
N ALA A 53 -0.07 -8.47 -7.14
CA ALA A 53 0.41 -9.64 -7.88
C ALA A 53 -0.72 -10.53 -8.38
N GLU A 54 -1.74 -10.78 -7.55
CA GLU A 54 -2.91 -11.58 -7.92
C GLU A 54 -3.79 -10.87 -8.96
N VAL A 55 -4.06 -9.58 -8.78
CA VAL A 55 -4.94 -8.81 -9.67
C VAL A 55 -4.35 -8.62 -11.06
N PHE A 56 -3.04 -8.36 -11.17
CA PHE A 56 -2.37 -8.09 -12.45
C PHE A 56 -1.62 -9.29 -13.03
N GLY A 57 -1.55 -10.40 -12.30
CA GLY A 57 -0.83 -11.62 -12.71
C GLY A 57 0.68 -11.41 -12.89
N LYS A 58 1.27 -10.39 -12.25
CA LYS A 58 2.68 -9.99 -12.40
C LYS A 58 3.25 -9.52 -11.08
N PRO A 59 4.55 -9.70 -10.80
CA PRO A 59 5.14 -9.22 -9.56
C PRO A 59 5.17 -7.68 -9.51
N PHE A 60 4.83 -7.14 -8.34
CA PHE A 60 4.97 -5.72 -8.03
C PHE A 60 5.94 -5.55 -6.86
N GLN A 61 6.72 -4.48 -6.92
CA GLN A 61 7.56 -4.00 -5.84
C GLN A 61 6.82 -2.89 -5.10
N VAL A 62 6.77 -3.00 -3.78
CA VAL A 62 6.18 -1.99 -2.90
C VAL A 62 7.26 -1.52 -1.93
N GLU A 63 7.44 -0.21 -1.84
CA GLU A 63 8.43 0.44 -0.98
C GLU A 63 7.75 1.50 -0.11
N GLU A 64 8.09 1.50 1.18
CA GLU A 64 7.58 2.50 2.12
C GLU A 64 8.53 3.71 2.17
N THR A 65 8.09 4.83 1.60
CA THR A 65 8.87 6.06 1.51
C THR A 65 8.75 6.93 2.76
N GLU A 66 7.53 7.10 3.26
CA GLU A 66 7.21 7.80 4.52
C GLU A 66 6.68 6.77 5.52
N CYS A 67 7.01 6.90 6.82
CA CYS A 67 6.51 5.99 7.86
C CYS A 67 6.37 6.70 9.21
N ILE A 68 5.25 6.47 9.91
CA ILE A 68 5.03 7.00 11.27
C ILE A 68 6.13 6.55 12.24
N ALA A 69 6.63 5.32 12.08
CA ALA A 69 7.73 4.79 12.89
C ALA A 69 9.10 5.46 12.62
N LYS A 70 9.23 6.24 11.54
CA LYS A 70 10.39 7.10 11.26
C LYS A 70 10.23 8.53 11.80
N ASP A 71 9.09 8.85 12.43
CA ASP A 71 8.67 10.23 12.78
C ASP A 71 8.05 11.02 11.59
N ASP A 72 7.63 10.35 10.52
CA ASP A 72 6.83 10.98 9.46
C ASP A 72 5.34 11.09 9.88
N LYS A 73 4.58 11.96 9.20
CA LYS A 73 3.14 12.18 9.53
C LYS A 73 2.22 11.03 9.16
N ARG A 74 2.66 10.11 8.30
CA ARG A 74 1.85 9.03 7.71
C ARG A 74 2.76 7.99 7.06
N CYS A 75 2.19 6.84 6.72
CA CYS A 75 2.87 5.83 5.92
C CYS A 75 2.55 6.03 4.43
N VAL A 76 3.55 6.09 3.57
CA VAL A 76 3.36 6.17 2.11
C VAL A 76 4.07 5.02 1.44
N PHE A 77 3.31 4.26 0.65
CA PHE A 77 3.78 3.10 -0.10
C PHE A 77 3.79 3.42 -1.59
N GLU A 78 4.97 3.40 -2.21
CA GLU A 78 5.13 3.45 -3.66
C GLU A 78 5.06 2.04 -4.24
N ILE A 79 4.24 1.88 -5.27
CA ILE A 79 4.01 0.61 -5.97
C ILE A 79 4.57 0.75 -7.38
N ARG A 80 5.41 -0.20 -7.77
CA ARG A 80 6.05 -0.26 -9.08
C ARG A 80 5.95 -1.66 -9.65
N GLN A 81 5.58 -1.77 -10.92
CA GLN A 81 5.66 -3.05 -11.64
C GLN A 81 7.13 -3.45 -11.82
N LYS A 82 7.44 -4.73 -11.55
CA LYS A 82 8.76 -5.30 -11.85
C LYS A 82 8.92 -5.65 -13.33
#